data_AF-A0A2K9LS64-F1
#
_entry.id   AF-A0A2K9LS64-F1
#
_cell.length_a   1.000
_cell.length_b   1.000
_cell.length_c   1.000
_cell.angle_alpha   90.00
_cell.angle_beta   90.00
_cell.angle_gamma   90.00
#
_symmetry.space_group_name_H-M   'P 1'
#
loop_
_entity.id
_entity.type
_entity.pdbx_description
1 polymer ?
#
loop_
_entity_poly.entity_id
_entity_poly.type
_entity_poly.pdbx_seq_one_letter_code
_entity_poly.pdbx_strand_id
1 'polypeptide(L)' 'MYRRNAIIEQIREVSPDLPKIAQLIGKDAGISANILRTVNSPAFNLPNKIGSINQAVMLLGLDPVVGYCRRHFCRAVYQ' A
#
# COMPACT_ATOMS: atom_id res chain seq x y z
N MET A 1 3.06 -16.92 -12.36
CA MET A 1 2.73 -15.91 -11.33
C MET A 1 3.96 -15.05 -10.94
N TYR A 2 4.69 -14.44 -11.89
CA TYR A 2 5.97 -13.74 -11.59
C TYR A 2 5.87 -12.19 -11.51
N ARG A 3 4.68 -11.61 -11.72
CA ARG A 3 4.55 -10.15 -11.93
C ARG A 3 4.37 -9.33 -10.65
N ARG A 4 3.98 -9.94 -9.53
CA ARG A 4 3.65 -9.23 -8.28
C ARG A 4 4.89 -8.76 -7.50
N ASN A 5 6.03 -9.42 -7.64
CA ASN A 5 7.21 -9.14 -6.81
C ASN A 5 7.95 -7.84 -7.18
N ALA A 6 7.80 -7.35 -8.41
CA ALA A 6 8.50 -6.16 -8.90
C ALA A 6 8.10 -4.87 -8.16
N ILE A 7 6.85 -4.77 -7.70
CA ILE A 7 6.35 -3.56 -7.04
C ILE A 7 7.05 -3.35 -5.69
N ILE A 8 7.45 -4.41 -5.00
CA ILE A 8 8.09 -4.31 -3.69
C ILE A 8 9.54 -3.87 -3.78
N GLU A 9 10.31 -4.42 -4.71
CA GLU A 9 11.67 -3.97 -4.95
C GLU A 9 11.67 -2.48 -5.34
N GLN A 10 10.68 -2.05 -6.14
CA GLN A 10 10.52 -0.64 -6.46
C GLN A 10 10.13 0.21 -5.24
N ILE A 11 9.23 -0.25 -4.37
CA ILE A 11 8.87 0.46 -3.12
C ILE A 11 10.08 0.58 -2.18
N ARG A 12 10.97 -0.42 -2.15
CA ARG A 12 12.23 -0.35 -1.39
C ARG A 12 13.17 0.71 -1.94
N GLU A 13 13.28 0.82 -3.26
CA GLU A 13 14.14 1.79 -3.93
C GLU A 13 13.60 3.23 -3.86
N VAL A 14 12.27 3.44 -3.89
CA VAL A 14 11.68 4.79 -3.85
C VAL A 14 11.38 5.30 -2.44
N SER A 15 11.67 4.55 -1.38
CA SER A 15 11.58 5.08 0.00
C SER A 15 12.59 6.22 0.17
N PRO A 16 12.20 7.48 0.52
CA PRO A 16 11.00 7.89 1.26
C PRO A 16 9.98 8.75 0.45
N ASP A 17 9.91 8.61 -0.88
CA ASP A 17 9.01 9.39 -1.75
C ASP A 17 7.58 8.81 -1.74
N LEU A 18 6.76 9.26 -0.78
CA LEU A 18 5.35 8.87 -0.62
C LEU A 18 4.51 9.00 -1.91
N PRO A 19 4.60 10.11 -2.68
CA PRO A 19 3.94 10.21 -3.99
C PRO A 19 4.32 9.10 -4.97
N LYS A 20 5.61 8.76 -5.08
CA LYS A 20 6.05 7.65 -5.96
C LYS A 20 5.54 6.30 -5.47
N ILE A 21 5.57 6.05 -4.16
CA ILE A 21 5.03 4.82 -3.56
C ILE A 21 3.54 4.69 -3.86
N ALA A 22 2.77 5.76 -3.69
CA ALA A 22 1.34 5.75 -3.97
C ALA A 22 1.02 5.52 -5.46
N GLN A 23 1.83 6.06 -6.39
CA GLN A 23 1.70 5.74 -7.81
C GLN A 23 2.03 4.28 -8.12
N LEU A 24 3.08 3.72 -7.51
CA LEU A 24 3.47 2.33 -7.69
C LEU A 24 2.40 1.36 -7.18
N ILE A 25 1.86 1.64 -6.00
CA ILE A 25 0.75 0.89 -5.42
C ILE A 25 -0.50 1.02 -6.29
N GLY A 26 -0.78 2.23 -6.78
CA GLY A 26 -1.92 2.53 -7.65
C GLY A 26 -1.94 1.72 -8.96
N LYS A 27 -0.79 1.23 -9.42
CA LYS A 27 -0.69 0.35 -10.61
C LYS A 27 -1.21 -1.07 -10.34
N ASP A 28 -1.31 -1.49 -9.07
CA ASP A 28 -1.85 -2.79 -8.68
C ASP A 28 -3.21 -2.61 -8.00
N ALA A 29 -4.28 -2.98 -8.72
CA ALA A 29 -5.65 -2.87 -8.22
C ALA A 29 -5.91 -3.74 -6.97
N GLY A 30 -5.20 -4.87 -6.82
CA GLY A 30 -5.35 -5.77 -5.68
C GLY A 30 -4.77 -5.17 -4.40
N ILE A 31 -3.54 -4.64 -4.47
CA ILE A 31 -2.89 -3.96 -3.35
C ILE A 31 -3.64 -2.66 -3.02
N SER A 32 -4.04 -1.91 -4.03
CA SER A 32 -4.79 -0.67 -3.88
C SER A 32 -6.12 -0.88 -3.14
N ALA A 33 -6.93 -1.85 -3.58
CA ALA A 33 -8.20 -2.16 -2.94
C ALA A 33 -8.02 -2.61 -1.48
N ASN A 34 -6.93 -3.31 -1.20
CA ASN A 34 -6.57 -3.75 0.14
C ASN A 34 -6.22 -2.57 1.07
N ILE A 35 -5.38 -1.64 0.61
CA ILE A 35 -5.02 -0.44 1.36
C ILE A 35 -6.23 0.44 1.61
N LEU A 36 -7.05 0.68 0.59
CA LEU A 36 -8.29 1.45 0.74
C LEU A 36 -9.25 0.80 1.75
N ARG A 37 -9.35 -0.54 1.79
CA ARG A 37 -10.15 -1.24 2.80
C ARG A 37 -9.57 -1.09 4.20
N THR A 38 -8.25 -1.14 4.36
CA THR A 38 -7.60 -0.93 5.66
C THR A 38 -7.83 0.48 6.18
N VAL A 39 -7.67 1.50 5.33
CA VAL A 39 -7.86 2.90 5.72
C VAL A 39 -9.33 3.22 5.99
N ASN A 40 -10.25 2.66 5.20
CA ASN A 40 -11.69 2.82 5.45
C ASN A 40 -12.23 1.90 6.55
N SER A 41 -11.37 1.23 7.32
CA SER A 41 -11.81 0.42 8.44
C SER A 41 -12.22 1.29 9.63
N PRO A 42 -13.07 0.77 10.56
CA PRO A 42 -13.50 1.52 11.74
C PRO A 42 -12.34 2.04 12.61
N ALA A 43 -11.15 1.43 12.51
CA ALA A 43 -9.96 1.82 13.25
C ALA A 43 -9.48 3.25 12.95
N PHE A 44 -9.78 3.79 11.77
CA PHE A 44 -9.35 5.14 11.37
C PHE A 44 -10.42 6.22 11.59
N ASN A 45 -11.65 5.82 11.95
CA ASN A 45 -12.78 6.70 12.29
C ASN A 45 -12.91 7.94 11.37
N LEU A 46 -12.86 7.71 10.05
CA LEU A 46 -12.83 8.78 9.07
C LEU A 46 -14.24 9.36 8.83
N PRO A 47 -14.38 10.69 8.70
CA PRO A 47 -15.67 11.33 8.44
C PRO A 47 -16.21 11.00 7.05
N ASN A 48 -15.33 10.69 6.09
CA ASN A 48 -15.67 10.29 4.73
C ASN A 48 -14.77 9.15 4.27
N LYS A 49 -15.29 8.27 3.42
CA LYS A 49 -14.49 7.19 2.83
C LYS A 49 -13.45 7.76 1.87
N ILE A 50 -12.22 7.26 1.98
CA ILE A 50 -11.13 7.60 1.07
C ILE A 50 -11.24 6.74 -0.19
N GLY A 51 -11.26 7.39 -1.35
CA GLY A 51 -11.27 6.73 -2.67
C GLY A 51 -9.94 6.78 -3.41
N SER A 52 -8.95 7.52 -2.90
CA SER A 52 -7.65 7.72 -3.56
C SER A 52 -6.51 7.07 -2.78
N ILE A 53 -5.63 6.34 -3.48
CA ILE A 53 -4.43 5.75 -2.89
C ILE A 53 -3.47 6.83 -2.38
N ASN A 54 -3.36 7.96 -3.06
CA ASN A 54 -2.55 9.09 -2.57
C ASN A 54 -3.04 9.56 -1.19
N GLN A 55 -4.35 9.73 -1.02
CA GLN A 55 -4.94 10.10 0.27
C GLN A 55 -4.76 9.00 1.32
N ALA A 56 -4.92 7.73 0.94
CA ALA A 56 -4.76 6.59 1.84
C ALA A 56 -3.31 6.46 2.35
N VAL A 57 -2.33 6.64 1.47
CA VAL A 57 -0.89 6.58 1.79
C VAL A 57 -0.49 7.80 2.64
N MET A 58 -1.02 8.99 2.35
CA MET A 58 -0.80 10.18 3.18
C MET A 58 -1.39 10.02 4.58
N LEU A 59 -2.56 9.39 4.70
CA LEU A 59 -3.22 9.19 5.99
C LEU A 59 -2.59 8.05 6.82
N LEU A 60 -2.11 6.98 6.17
CA LEU A 60 -1.37 5.90 6.83
C LEU A 60 0.04 6.34 7.23
N GLY A 61 0.69 7.19 6.45
CA GLY A 61 2.12 7.47 6.61
C GLY A 61 3.01 6.34 6.06
N LEU A 62 4.32 6.57 6.12
CA LEU A 62 5.33 5.73 5.46
C LEU A 62 5.48 4.36 6.13
N ASP A 63 5.55 4.32 7.46
CA ASP A 63 5.77 3.10 8.24
C ASP A 63 4.65 2.05 8.10
N PRO A 64 3.36 2.41 8.20
CA PRO A 64 2.29 1.41 8.06
C PRO A 64 2.14 0.89 6.65
N VAL A 65 2.39 1.73 5.62
CA VAL A 65 2.36 1.32 4.20
C VAL A 65 3.49 0.35 3.89
N VAL A 66 4.71 0.66 4.33
CA VAL A 66 5.87 -0.24 4.15
C VAL A 66 5.67 -1.53 4.95
N GLY A 67 5.18 -1.46 6.18
CA GLY A 67 4.83 -2.63 6.99
C GLY A 67 3.71 -3.48 6.39
N TYR A 68 2.75 -2.86 5.71
CA TYR A 68 1.66 -3.54 5.00
C TYR A 68 2.17 -4.28 3.77
N CYS A 69 2.95 -3.61 2.92
CA CYS A 69 3.62 -4.23 1.77
C CYS A 69 4.51 -5.39 2.22
N ARG A 70 5.29 -5.22 3.29
CA ARG A 70 6.15 -6.27 3.86
C ARG A 70 5.33 -7.47 4.34
N ARG A 71 4.24 -7.26 5.08
CA ARG A 71 3.41 -8.35 5.64
C ARG A 71 2.62 -9.12 4.59
N HIS A 72 1.99 -8.44 3.64
CA HIS A 72 1.15 -9.11 2.65
C HIS A 72 1.94 -9.91 1.61
N PHE A 73 3.23 -9.60 1.44
CA PHE A 73 4.09 -10.31 0.49
C PHE A 73 5.11 -11.26 1.11
N CYS A 74 5.58 -11.06 2.36
CA CYS A 74 6.37 -12.10 3.04
C CYS A 74 5.59 -13.42 3.16
N ARG A 75 4.26 -13.37 3.19
CA ARG A 75 3.41 -14.58 3.16
C ARG A 75 3.38 -15.28 1.80
N ALA A 76 3.75 -14.59 0.72
CA ALA A 76 3.79 -15.12 -0.65
C ALA A 76 5.19 -15.57 -1.11
N VAL A 77 6.23 -15.35 -0.31
CA VAL A 77 7.63 -15.74 -0.61
C VAL A 77 8.08 -16.96 0.22
N TYR A 78 7.28 -17.39 1.20
CA TYR A 78 7.52 -18.58 2.04
C TYR A 78 6.42 -19.64 1.93
N GLN A 79 5.73 -19.73 0.79
CA GLN A 79 4.87 -20.85 0.41
C GLN A 79 5.12 -21.24 -1.03
#